data_AF-A0A942YXJ6-F1
#
_entry.id   AF-A0A942YXJ6-F1
#
_cell.length_a   1.000
_cell.length_b   1.000
_cell.length_c   1.000
_cell.angle_alpha   90.00
_cell.angle_beta   90.00
_cell.angle_gamma   90.00
#
_symmetry.space_group_name_H-M   'P 1'
#
loop_
_entity.id
_entity.type
_entity.pdbx_description
1 polymer ?
#
loop_
_entity_poly.entity_id
_entity_poly.type
_entity_poly.pdbx_seq_one_letter_code
_entity_poly.pdbx_strand_id
1 'polypeptide(L)'
;MVRIPIPAQFNINIHIIKVNSFENASAINVGNNLLAEWHNSDKKNMGLGQNMGDGSCFVGTRSMVDDRDQIDSASTFESEWLPMPDIIHRGDE
;
A
#
# COMPACT_ATOMS: atom_id res chain seq x y z
N MET A 1 34.00 5.81 34.43
CA MET A 1 33.00 4.73 34.28
C MET A 1 32.20 5.01 33.01
N VAL A 2 32.60 4.43 31.87
CA VAL A 2 31.88 4.62 30.60
C VAL A 2 30.73 3.64 30.56
N ARG A 3 29.49 4.14 30.48
CA ARG A 3 28.34 3.28 30.15
C ARG A 3 28.44 2.97 28.66
N ILE A 4 28.88 1.76 28.33
CA ILE A 4 28.76 1.24 26.97
C ILE A 4 27.25 1.05 26.74
N PRO A 5 26.63 1.74 25.77
CA PRO A 5 25.23 1.46 25.45
C PRO A 5 25.16 0.02 24.96
N ILE A 6 24.53 -0.84 25.75
CA ILE A 6 24.17 -2.18 25.29
C ILE A 6 23.15 -1.92 24.17
N PRO A 7 23.43 -2.29 22.91
CA PRO A 7 22.41 -2.17 21.87
C PRO A 7 21.19 -2.93 22.38
N ALA A 8 20.02 -2.28 22.38
CA ALA A 8 18.78 -2.91 22.79
C ALA A 8 18.60 -4.18 21.96
N GLN A 9 18.79 -5.33 22.60
CA GLN A 9 18.71 -6.61 21.95
C GLN A 9 17.23 -6.97 21.87
N PHE A 10 16.61 -6.74 20.71
CA PHE A 10 15.24 -7.14 20.46
C PHE A 10 15.25 -8.58 19.94
N ASN A 11 14.89 -9.53 20.79
CA ASN A 11 14.68 -10.91 20.37
C ASN A 11 13.19 -11.09 20.01
N ILE A 12 12.91 -11.49 18.78
CA ILE A 12 11.56 -11.73 18.30
C ILE A 12 11.48 -13.17 17.81
N ASN A 13 10.96 -14.06 18.66
CA ASN A 13 10.71 -15.45 18.28
C ASN A 13 9.28 -15.57 17.76
N ILE A 14 9.14 -16.03 16.53
CA ILE A 14 7.84 -16.23 15.89
C ILE A 14 7.69 -17.72 15.63
N HIS A 15 6.73 -18.35 16.30
CA HIS A 15 6.47 -19.77 16.14
C HIS A 15 5.81 -20.09 14.79
N ILE A 16 4.74 -19.37 14.44
CA ILE A 16 4.06 -19.49 13.14
C ILE A 16 3.46 -18.13 12.77
N ILE A 17 3.61 -17.73 11.51
CA ILE A 17 2.74 -16.75 10.84
C ILE A 17 2.00 -17.51 9.75
N LYS A 18 0.67 -17.56 9.85
CA LYS A 18 -0.17 -18.07 8.78
C LYS A 18 -0.97 -16.92 8.19
N VAL A 19 -0.70 -16.62 6.93
CA VAL A 19 -1.45 -15.62 6.18
C VAL A 19 -2.19 -16.33 5.07
N ASN A 20 -3.53 -16.27 5.16
CA ASN A 20 -4.42 -16.88 4.19
C ASN A 20 -4.62 -15.99 2.95
N SER A 21 -4.52 -14.67 3.13
CA SER A 21 -4.49 -13.68 2.06
C SER A 21 -3.62 -12.50 2.47
N PHE A 22 -2.74 -12.08 1.57
CA PHE A 22 -2.28 -10.70 1.51
C PHE A 22 -2.75 -10.06 0.23
N GLU A 23 -3.34 -8.88 0.38
CA GLU A 23 -3.82 -8.11 -0.76
C GLU A 23 -3.13 -6.75 -0.84
N ASN A 24 -3.50 -5.98 -1.85
CA ASN A 24 -2.89 -4.70 -2.15
C ASN A 24 -2.81 -3.77 -0.92
N ALA A 25 -1.75 -2.97 -0.86
CA ALA A 25 -1.35 -2.16 0.28
C ALA A 25 -0.96 -2.92 1.58
N SER A 26 -0.81 -4.24 1.56
CA SER A 26 -0.56 -4.98 2.81
C SER A 26 0.92 -5.21 3.11
N ALA A 27 1.30 -5.10 4.38
CA ALA A 27 2.62 -5.49 4.87
C ALA A 27 2.53 -6.11 6.26
N ILE A 28 3.37 -7.12 6.53
CA ILE A 28 3.76 -7.50 7.89
C ILE A 28 5.16 -6.98 8.13
N ASN A 29 5.29 -6.09 9.11
CA ASN A 29 6.57 -5.54 9.52
C ASN A 29 6.83 -5.93 10.98
N VAL A 30 8.02 -6.48 11.25
CA VAL A 30 8.44 -6.96 12.57
C VAL A 30 9.77 -6.32 12.94
N GLY A 31 9.89 -5.85 14.19
CA GLY A 31 11.06 -5.08 14.65
C GLY A 31 10.88 -3.56 14.48
N ASN A 32 11.99 -2.82 14.51
CA ASN A 32 11.97 -1.35 14.41
C ASN A 32 11.89 -0.94 12.93
N ASN A 33 10.68 -0.68 12.44
CA ASN A 33 10.42 -0.31 11.04
C ASN A 33 9.90 1.12 10.95
N LEU A 34 10.54 1.93 10.11
CA LEU A 34 10.00 3.23 9.67
C LEU A 34 9.42 3.04 8.27
N LEU A 35 8.11 3.27 8.13
CA LEU A 35 7.40 3.18 6.85
C LEU A 35 7.08 4.59 6.35
N ALA A 36 8.12 5.37 6.10
CA ALA A 36 7.96 6.70 5.51
C ALA A 36 7.51 6.59 4.05
N GLU A 37 6.61 7.48 3.63
CA GLU A 37 6.15 7.60 2.24
C GLU A 37 5.50 6.34 1.65
N TRP A 38 4.97 5.45 2.50
CA TRP A 38 4.17 4.32 2.03
C TRP A 38 2.91 4.84 1.32
N HIS A 39 2.78 4.53 0.03
CA HIS A 39 1.62 4.86 -0.77
C HIS A 39 1.09 3.63 -1.50
N ASN A 40 -0.23 3.52 -1.61
CA ASN A 40 -0.86 2.48 -2.41
C ASN A 40 -2.12 3.05 -3.07
N SER A 41 -2.24 2.85 -4.37
CA SER A 41 -3.50 3.02 -5.10
C SER A 41 -3.91 1.66 -5.61
N ASP A 42 -5.14 1.25 -5.30
CA ASP A 42 -5.68 -0.03 -5.72
C ASP A 42 -7.12 0.13 -6.18
N LYS A 43 -7.47 -0.64 -7.20
CA LYS A 43 -8.80 -0.70 -7.75
C LYS A 43 -9.10 -2.16 -8.05
N LYS A 44 -10.21 -2.65 -7.49
CA LYS A 44 -10.65 -4.03 -7.65
C LYS A 44 -12.04 -4.06 -8.23
N ASN A 45 -12.20 -4.79 -9.33
CA ASN A 45 -13.49 -5.23 -9.82
C ASN A 45 -13.56 -6.75 -9.66
N MET A 46 -14.26 -7.22 -8.64
CA MET A 46 -14.36 -8.64 -8.33
C MET A 46 -15.80 -9.11 -8.43
N GLY A 47 -16.14 -9.77 -9.54
CA GLY A 47 -17.51 -10.21 -9.82
C GLY A 47 -18.09 -11.19 -8.78
N LEU A 48 -17.25 -12.01 -8.13
CA LEU A 48 -17.68 -12.99 -7.11
C LEU A 48 -16.89 -12.87 -5.80
N GLY A 49 -15.99 -11.88 -5.69
CA GLY A 49 -15.07 -11.74 -4.56
C GLY A 49 -13.88 -12.72 -4.59
N GLN A 50 -13.20 -12.85 -3.45
CA GLN A 50 -12.10 -13.80 -3.23
C GLN A 50 -12.48 -14.87 -2.21
N ASN A 51 -12.03 -16.11 -2.42
CA ASN A 51 -12.09 -17.21 -1.45
C ASN A 51 -10.65 -17.50 -1.03
N MET A 52 -10.31 -17.26 0.23
CA MET A 52 -8.94 -17.43 0.70
C MET A 52 -8.94 -18.07 2.09
N GLY A 53 -7.97 -18.97 2.32
CA GLY A 53 -7.82 -19.73 3.55
C GLY A 53 -8.23 -21.19 3.42
N ASP A 54 -8.08 -21.92 4.52
CA ASP A 54 -8.36 -23.35 4.54
C ASP A 54 -9.87 -23.61 4.42
N GLY A 55 -10.25 -24.53 3.53
CA GLY A 55 -11.65 -24.92 3.34
C GLY A 55 -12.49 -23.91 2.53
N SER A 56 -11.84 -22.95 1.88
CA SER A 56 -12.48 -21.90 1.09
C SER A 56 -12.92 -22.48 -0.27
N CYS A 57 -14.23 -22.45 -0.62
CA CYS A 57 -14.74 -22.89 -1.92
C CYS A 57 -15.90 -22.02 -2.42
N PHE A 58 -15.99 -21.86 -3.74
CA PHE A 58 -17.14 -21.26 -4.41
C PHE A 58 -17.94 -22.36 -5.12
N VAL A 59 -19.26 -22.35 -4.97
CA VAL A 59 -20.16 -23.32 -5.62
C VAL A 59 -21.35 -22.58 -6.24
N GLY A 60 -21.65 -22.87 -7.51
CA GLY A 60 -22.86 -22.39 -8.17
C GLY A 60 -22.88 -20.89 -8.51
N THR A 61 -21.72 -20.25 -8.61
CA THR A 61 -21.62 -18.81 -8.84
C THR A 61 -21.98 -18.41 -10.28
N ARG A 62 -22.79 -17.37 -10.46
CA ARG A 62 -23.11 -16.71 -11.74
C ARG A 62 -22.93 -15.20 -11.57
N SER A 63 -22.31 -14.51 -12.53
CA SER A 63 -22.08 -13.06 -12.47
C SER A 63 -22.41 -12.39 -13.79
N MET A 64 -22.94 -11.16 -13.74
CA MET A 64 -23.15 -10.26 -14.87
C MET A 64 -22.71 -8.85 -14.48
N VAL A 65 -22.08 -8.13 -15.41
CA VAL A 65 -21.63 -6.75 -15.21
C VAL A 65 -22.09 -5.95 -16.43
N ASP A 66 -22.93 -4.95 -16.21
CA ASP A 66 -23.29 -3.91 -17.22
C ASP A 66 -22.90 -2.58 -16.60
N ASP A 67 -21.78 -2.02 -17.08
CA ASP A 67 -21.26 -0.75 -16.61
C ASP A 67 -21.09 0.20 -17.81
N ARG A 68 -21.60 1.43 -17.67
CA ARG A 68 -21.65 2.43 -18.74
C ARG A 68 -21.02 3.75 -18.35
N ASP A 69 -19.92 3.68 -17.62
CA ASP A 69 -18.87 4.67 -17.70
C ASP A 69 -17.50 3.99 -17.85
N GLN A 70 -16.50 4.71 -18.36
CA GLN A 70 -15.18 4.17 -18.71
C GLN A 70 -14.11 4.40 -17.63
N ILE A 71 -14.46 5.02 -16.50
CA ILE A 71 -13.50 5.58 -15.55
C ILE A 71 -13.71 5.00 -14.17
N ASP A 72 -13.21 3.78 -13.98
CA ASP A 72 -13.41 3.09 -12.69
C ASP A 72 -12.32 3.42 -11.63
N SER A 73 -11.39 4.37 -11.88
CA SER A 73 -10.38 4.84 -10.90
C SER A 73 -9.57 6.07 -11.39
N ALA A 74 -10.00 7.28 -11.05
CA ALA A 74 -9.15 8.46 -11.23
C ALA A 74 -8.04 8.47 -10.15
N SER A 75 -6.77 8.58 -10.55
CA SER A 75 -5.68 8.72 -9.58
C SER A 75 -5.71 10.11 -8.94
N THR A 76 -5.65 10.19 -7.61
CA THR A 76 -5.62 11.46 -6.86
C THR A 76 -4.25 12.14 -6.86
N PHE A 77 -3.23 11.54 -7.48
CA PHE A 77 -1.88 12.09 -7.48
C PHE A 77 -1.74 13.12 -8.61
N GLU A 78 -1.76 14.39 -8.24
CA GLU A 78 -1.12 15.41 -9.07
C GLU A 78 0.39 15.27 -8.88
N SER A 79 1.15 15.16 -9.98
CA SER A 79 2.57 15.46 -9.92
C SER A 79 2.67 16.95 -9.57
N GLU A 80 3.08 17.30 -8.34
CA GLU A 80 3.36 18.69 -8.01
C GLU A 80 4.35 19.23 -9.05
N TRP A 81 3.90 20.20 -9.85
CA TRP A 81 4.80 20.96 -10.70
C TRP A 81 5.60 21.86 -9.76
N LEU A 82 6.77 21.38 -9.34
CA LEU A 82 7.71 22.26 -8.64
C LEU A 82 8.08 23.38 -9.61
N PRO A 83 7.82 24.66 -9.27
CA PRO A 83 8.29 25.75 -10.11
C PRO A 83 9.81 25.64 -10.20
N MET A 84 10.33 25.48 -11.42
CA MET A 84 11.77 25.56 -11.65
C MET A 84 12.23 26.93 -11.13
N PRO A 85 13.27 26.98 -10.26
CA PRO A 85 13.77 28.26 -9.78
C PRO A 85 14.34 29.07 -10.96
N ASP A 86 13.69 30.22 -11.19
CA ASP A 86 14.01 31.41 -11.97
C ASP A 86 14.52 31.28 -13.42
N ILE A 87 13.62 31.57 -14.37
CA ILE A 87 13.97 32.31 -15.60
C ILE A 87 13.30 33.69 -15.54
N ILE A 88 14.05 34.65 -15.00
CA ILE A 88 14.18 36.04 -15.46
C ILE A 88 12.88 36.73 -15.90
N HIS A 89 12.35 37.62 -15.04
CA HIS A 89 12.09 39.01 -15.43
C HIS A 89 12.14 39.91 -14.20
N ARG A 90 13.36 40.36 -13.87
CA ARG A 90 13.57 41.60 -13.13
C ARG A 90 13.10 42.72 -14.08
N GLY A 91 11.90 43.23 -13.83
CA GLY A 91 11.30 44.35 -14.52
C GLY A 91 10.72 45.31 -13.50
N ASP A 92 11.60 45.85 -12.65
CA ASP A 92 11.32 47.06 -11.90
C ASP A 92 11.69 48.25 -12.81
N GLU A 93 10.69 48.73 -13.56
CA GLU A 93 10.54 50.13 -14.02
C GLU A 93 9.09 50.55 -13.82
#